data_AF-A0AAD9P7W0-F1
#
_entry.id   AF-A0AAD9P7W0-F1
#
_cell.length_a   1.000
_cell.length_b   1.000
_cell.length_c   1.000
_cell.angle_alpha   90.00
_cell.angle_beta   90.00
_cell.angle_gamma   90.00
#
_symmetry.space_group_name_H-M   'P 1'
#
loop_
_entity.id
_entity.type
_entity.pdbx_description
1 polymer ?
#
loop_
_entity_poly.entity_id
_entity_poly.type
_entity_poly.pdbx_seq_one_letter_code
_entity_poly.pdbx_strand_id
1 'polypeptide(L)'
;MTAEIVCLTSQRVNNKKVDEQIFYRLVQFFAIALFECNDSEDFGPAKILMNMCFTFFYEDGRPPNKQFLYNYLRDQAVWHSLRFWNAAFFDALQYERARRPVCANGDGQEHLMDDRHFQENITFGQLGTFTCNMRAFGLSKELCLEFLRKQCTIADLREDQVRMIRENVERCSDQYGQ
;
A
#
# COMPACT_ATOMS: atom_id res chain seq x y z
N MET A 1 -1.10 -8.81 -19.32
CA MET A 1 -1.08 -7.98 -18.10
C MET A 1 -2.44 -7.84 -17.42
N THR A 2 -3.44 -7.14 -17.97
CA THR A 2 -4.72 -6.88 -17.26
C THR A 2 -5.52 -8.14 -16.93
N ALA A 3 -5.62 -9.11 -17.85
CA ALA A 3 -6.33 -10.38 -17.61
C ALA A 3 -5.64 -11.27 -16.55
N GLU A 4 -4.31 -11.26 -16.51
CA GLU A 4 -3.52 -12.03 -15.53
C GLU A 4 -3.65 -11.44 -14.12
N ILE A 5 -3.68 -10.12 -14.01
CA ILE A 5 -3.90 -9.40 -12.75
C ILE A 5 -5.31 -9.68 -12.20
N VAL A 6 -6.33 -9.75 -13.06
CA VAL A 6 -7.69 -10.12 -12.65
C VAL A 6 -7.74 -11.55 -12.10
N CYS A 7 -7.11 -12.51 -12.79
CA CYS A 7 -7.04 -13.91 -12.34
C CYS A 7 -6.36 -14.06 -10.97
N LEU A 8 -5.23 -13.37 -10.76
CA LEU A 8 -4.53 -13.33 -9.46
C LEU A 8 -5.37 -12.68 -8.35
N THR A 9 -6.16 -11.66 -8.70
CA THR A 9 -7.08 -11.02 -7.75
C THR A 9 -8.19 -11.97 -7.31
N SER A 10 -8.71 -12.80 -8.22
CA SER A 10 -9.68 -13.87 -7.89
C SER A 10 -9.06 -14.99 -7.05
N GLN A 11 -7.82 -15.40 -7.33
CA GLN A 11 -7.10 -16.41 -6.52
C GLN A 11 -6.88 -15.95 -5.08
N ARG A 12 -6.75 -14.62 -4.86
CA ARG A 12 -6.57 -13.99 -3.55
C ARG A 12 -7.69 -14.29 -2.55
N VAL A 13 -8.88 -14.62 -3.04
CA VAL A 13 -10.06 -14.97 -2.23
C VAL A 13 -10.02 -16.43 -1.76
N ASN A 14 -9.31 -17.31 -2.48
CA ASN A 14 -9.38 -18.76 -2.28
C ASN A 14 -8.12 -19.38 -1.67
N ASN A 15 -6.92 -18.95 -2.07
CA ASN A 15 -5.67 -19.46 -1.50
C ASN A 15 -4.50 -18.48 -1.69
N LYS A 16 -3.80 -18.19 -0.60
CA LYS A 16 -2.64 -17.28 -0.54
C LYS A 16 -1.30 -18.01 -0.63
N LYS A 17 -1.28 -19.33 -0.38
CA LYS A 17 -0.12 -20.19 -0.51
C LYS A 17 -0.01 -20.70 -1.95
N VAL A 18 1.15 -20.55 -2.55
CA VAL A 18 1.50 -21.14 -3.84
C VAL A 18 2.65 -22.14 -3.65
N ASP A 19 2.81 -23.09 -4.57
CA ASP A 19 4.02 -23.90 -4.60
C ASP A 19 5.23 -23.06 -5.05
N GLU A 20 6.42 -23.57 -4.78
CA GLU A 20 7.69 -22.89 -5.05
C GLU A 20 7.86 -22.51 -6.54
N GLN A 21 7.44 -23.39 -7.45
CA GLN A 21 7.60 -23.14 -8.88
C GLN A 21 6.71 -21.99 -9.33
N ILE A 22 5.45 -21.96 -8.89
CA ILE A 22 4.54 -20.84 -9.16
C ILE A 22 5.06 -19.57 -8.50
N PHE A 23 5.58 -19.65 -7.27
CA PHE A 23 6.10 -18.50 -6.56
C PHE A 23 7.21 -17.78 -7.34
N TYR A 24 8.24 -18.50 -7.78
CA TYR A 24 9.34 -17.88 -8.52
C TYR A 24 8.92 -17.40 -9.92
N ARG A 25 7.93 -18.02 -10.55
CA ARG A 25 7.32 -17.49 -11.78
C ARG A 25 6.60 -16.16 -11.52
N LEU A 26 5.90 -16.04 -10.39
CA LEU A 26 5.27 -14.77 -9.99
C LEU A 26 6.32 -13.70 -9.72
N VAL A 27 7.42 -14.02 -9.03
CA VAL A 27 8.52 -13.07 -8.81
C VAL A 27 9.06 -12.53 -10.15
N GLN A 28 9.35 -13.41 -11.11
CA GLN A 28 9.86 -13.02 -12.42
C GLN A 28 8.85 -12.16 -13.18
N PHE A 29 7.59 -12.59 -13.24
CA PHE A 29 6.53 -11.85 -13.91
C PHE A 29 6.31 -10.47 -13.28
N PHE A 30 6.26 -10.39 -11.96
CA PHE A 30 6.04 -9.14 -11.24
C PHE A 30 7.20 -8.18 -11.45
N ALA A 31 8.44 -8.66 -11.44
CA ALA A 31 9.60 -7.81 -11.70
C ALA A 31 9.51 -7.12 -13.07
N ILE A 32 9.14 -7.86 -14.12
CA ILE A 32 8.96 -7.31 -15.47
C ILE A 32 7.79 -6.31 -15.50
N ALA A 33 6.65 -6.70 -14.95
CA ALA A 33 5.47 -5.84 -14.96
C ALA A 33 5.69 -4.54 -14.16
N LEU A 34 6.37 -4.61 -13.00
CA LEU A 34 6.70 -3.44 -12.19
C LEU A 34 7.71 -2.53 -12.88
N PHE A 35 8.67 -3.10 -13.62
CA PHE A 35 9.57 -2.33 -14.47
C PHE A 35 8.81 -1.56 -15.56
N GLU A 36 7.92 -2.24 -16.30
CA GLU A 36 7.10 -1.61 -17.33
C GLU A 36 6.16 -0.55 -16.77
N CYS A 37 5.54 -0.79 -15.60
CA CYS A 37 4.73 0.21 -14.91
C CYS A 37 5.53 1.45 -14.50
N ASN A 38 6.78 1.27 -14.09
CA ASN A 38 7.65 2.38 -13.73
C ASN A 38 8.04 3.22 -14.95
N ASP A 39 8.38 2.56 -16.05
CA ASP A 39 8.81 3.20 -17.30
C ASP A 39 7.66 3.96 -17.99
N SER A 40 6.47 3.35 -18.01
CA SER A 40 5.27 3.94 -18.60
C SER A 40 4.49 4.89 -17.69
N GLU A 41 4.90 5.03 -16.43
CA GLU A 41 4.18 5.74 -15.36
C GLU A 41 2.73 5.23 -15.13
N ASP A 42 2.43 3.97 -15.50
CA ASP A 42 1.14 3.33 -15.20
C ASP A 42 1.15 2.69 -13.81
N PHE A 43 0.71 3.47 -12.82
CA PHE A 43 0.76 3.06 -11.41
C PHE A 43 -0.44 2.22 -10.95
N GLY A 44 -1.49 2.10 -11.76
CA GLY A 44 -2.67 1.29 -11.42
C GLY A 44 -2.32 -0.19 -11.24
N PRO A 45 -1.72 -0.85 -12.25
CA PRO A 45 -1.25 -2.23 -12.14
C PRO A 45 -0.18 -2.40 -11.04
N ALA A 46 0.78 -1.46 -10.94
CA ALA A 46 1.81 -1.50 -9.90
C ALA A 46 1.23 -1.54 -8.48
N LYS A 47 0.15 -0.79 -8.21
CA LYS A 47 -0.54 -0.80 -6.91
C LYS A 47 -1.17 -2.16 -6.63
N ILE A 48 -1.75 -2.82 -7.63
CA ILE A 48 -2.34 -4.16 -7.47
C ILE A 48 -1.23 -5.17 -7.15
N LEU A 49 -0.13 -5.13 -7.91
CA LEU A 49 1.04 -5.99 -7.69
C LEU A 49 1.66 -5.76 -6.31
N MET A 50 1.77 -4.50 -5.85
CA MET A 50 2.20 -4.15 -4.49
C MET A 50 1.37 -4.88 -3.41
N ASN A 51 0.05 -4.85 -3.53
CA ASN A 51 -0.82 -5.56 -2.58
C ASN A 51 -0.67 -7.08 -2.66
N MET A 52 -0.44 -7.61 -3.86
CA MET A 52 -0.16 -9.04 -4.07
C MET A 52 1.17 -9.46 -3.46
N CYS A 53 2.19 -8.58 -3.45
CA CYS A 53 3.49 -8.84 -2.83
C CYS A 53 3.39 -9.21 -1.34
N PHE A 54 2.45 -8.59 -0.63
CA PHE A 54 2.16 -8.90 0.79
C PHE A 54 1.18 -10.06 0.99
N THR A 55 0.59 -10.58 -0.09
CA THR A 55 -0.47 -11.59 0.00
C THR A 55 0.04 -12.99 -0.31
N PHE A 56 0.77 -13.16 -1.42
CA PHE A 56 1.21 -14.49 -1.86
C PHE A 56 2.50 -14.90 -1.16
N PHE A 57 2.54 -16.16 -0.72
CA PHE A 57 3.70 -16.77 -0.10
C PHE A 57 3.87 -18.23 -0.50
N TYR A 58 5.08 -18.76 -0.35
CA TYR A 58 5.34 -20.20 -0.33
C TYR A 58 5.95 -20.60 1.02
N GLU A 59 5.92 -21.91 1.33
CA GLU A 59 6.49 -22.44 2.57
C GLU A 59 7.65 -23.39 2.27
N ASP A 60 8.85 -23.03 2.73
CA ASP A 60 10.11 -23.78 2.48
C ASP A 60 10.49 -24.74 3.63
N GLY A 61 9.59 -25.00 4.57
CA GLY A 61 9.86 -25.85 5.75
C GLY A 61 10.96 -25.33 6.70
N ARG A 62 11.65 -24.23 6.36
CA ARG A 62 12.69 -23.55 7.14
C ARG A 62 12.12 -22.25 7.74
N PRO A 63 12.42 -21.90 9.00
CA PRO A 63 12.03 -20.63 9.58
C PRO A 63 12.78 -19.45 8.94
N PRO A 64 12.11 -18.30 8.64
CA PRO A 64 10.67 -18.11 8.70
C PRO A 64 9.95 -18.95 7.63
N ASN A 65 8.98 -19.76 8.08
CA ASN A 65 8.34 -20.78 7.25
C ASN A 65 7.57 -20.22 6.06
N LYS A 66 7.30 -18.91 6.01
CA LYS A 66 6.58 -18.24 4.93
C LYS A 66 7.49 -17.24 4.24
N GLN A 67 7.67 -17.46 2.95
CA GLN A 67 8.42 -16.57 2.07
C GLN A 67 7.42 -15.79 1.22
N PHE A 68 7.32 -14.49 1.46
CA PHE A 68 6.39 -13.61 0.74
C PHE A 68 7.06 -12.98 -0.48
N LEU A 69 6.27 -12.68 -1.51
CA LEU A 69 6.76 -12.06 -2.74
C LEU A 69 7.49 -10.72 -2.48
N TYR A 70 7.04 -9.93 -1.49
CA TYR A 70 7.69 -8.64 -1.18
C TYR A 70 9.18 -8.78 -0.82
N ASN A 71 9.60 -9.90 -0.22
CA ASN A 71 11.01 -10.15 0.11
C ASN A 71 11.91 -10.14 -1.13
N TYR A 72 11.38 -10.58 -2.28
CA TYR A 72 12.12 -10.73 -3.54
C TYR A 72 11.95 -9.56 -4.50
N LEU A 73 10.99 -8.68 -4.21
CA LEU A 73 10.60 -7.58 -5.10
C LEU A 73 10.87 -6.21 -4.48
N ARG A 74 11.50 -6.14 -3.31
CA ARG A 74 11.79 -4.88 -2.60
C ARG A 74 12.72 -3.92 -3.35
N ASP A 75 13.54 -4.41 -4.26
CA ASP A 75 14.53 -3.61 -4.99
C ASP A 75 14.00 -3.02 -6.30
N GLN A 76 12.69 -3.14 -6.58
CA GLN A 76 12.09 -2.59 -7.79
C GLN A 76 12.05 -1.05 -7.74
N ALA A 77 12.48 -0.41 -8.83
CA ALA A 77 12.62 1.05 -8.91
C ALA A 77 11.31 1.82 -8.64
N VAL A 78 10.16 1.23 -8.99
CA VAL A 78 8.83 1.83 -8.77
C VAL A 78 8.59 2.17 -7.29
N TRP A 79 9.16 1.40 -6.36
CA TRP A 79 9.04 1.68 -4.93
C TRP A 79 9.80 2.92 -4.50
N HIS A 80 10.82 3.35 -5.23
CA HIS A 80 11.54 4.60 -4.92
C HIS A 80 10.86 5.84 -5.55
N SER A 81 9.80 5.65 -6.34
CA SER A 81 9.07 6.73 -6.98
C SER A 81 8.01 7.33 -6.05
N LEU A 82 8.22 8.57 -5.59
CA LEU A 82 7.16 9.32 -4.88
C LEU A 82 5.91 9.52 -5.76
N ARG A 83 6.06 9.52 -7.09
CA ARG A 83 4.92 9.65 -8.02
C ARG A 83 4.01 8.43 -7.91
N PHE A 84 4.59 7.22 -7.82
CA PHE A 84 3.85 6.00 -7.55
C PHE A 84 3.08 6.08 -6.22
N TRP A 85 3.78 6.40 -5.12
CA TRP A 85 3.14 6.44 -3.79
C TRP A 85 2.02 7.47 -3.70
N ASN A 86 2.20 8.65 -4.28
CA ASN A 86 1.16 9.68 -4.33
C ASN A 86 -0.05 9.22 -5.15
N ALA A 87 0.17 8.64 -6.33
CA ALA A 87 -0.91 8.15 -7.19
C ALA A 87 -1.68 7.00 -6.53
N ALA A 88 -0.96 6.01 -5.99
CA ALA A 88 -1.56 4.87 -5.33
C ALA A 88 -2.34 5.25 -4.07
N PHE A 89 -1.84 6.22 -3.30
CA PHE A 89 -2.50 6.78 -2.13
C PHE A 89 -3.79 7.51 -2.51
N PHE A 90 -3.73 8.40 -3.51
CA PHE A 90 -4.91 9.09 -4.00
C PHE A 90 -5.99 8.12 -4.49
N ASP A 91 -5.60 7.11 -5.26
CA ASP A 91 -6.53 6.04 -5.70
C ASP A 91 -7.16 5.30 -4.50
N ALA A 92 -6.41 5.10 -3.41
CA ALA A 92 -6.95 4.46 -2.20
C ALA A 92 -7.97 5.35 -1.48
N LEU A 93 -7.70 6.65 -1.38
CA LEU A 93 -8.66 7.61 -0.80
C LEU A 93 -9.95 7.67 -1.61
N GLN A 94 -9.85 7.69 -2.94
CA GLN A 94 -11.02 7.73 -3.82
C GLN A 94 -11.85 6.44 -3.73
N TYR A 95 -11.19 5.29 -3.62
CA TYR A 95 -11.86 4.01 -3.40
C TYR A 95 -12.67 3.99 -2.10
N GLU A 96 -12.10 4.46 -0.98
CA GLU A 96 -12.81 4.52 0.31
C GLU A 96 -13.95 5.55 0.27
N ARG A 97 -13.74 6.71 -0.35
CA ARG A 97 -14.78 7.74 -0.52
C ARG A 97 -15.97 7.24 -1.33
N ALA A 98 -15.73 6.48 -2.39
CA ALA A 98 -16.78 5.88 -3.22
C ALA A 98 -17.61 4.81 -2.48
N ARG A 99 -17.06 4.24 -1.39
CA ARG A 99 -17.72 3.22 -0.56
C ARG A 99 -18.49 3.80 0.62
N ARG A 100 -18.48 5.13 0.79
CA ARG A 100 -19.24 5.78 1.86
C ARG A 100 -20.74 5.57 1.65
N PRO A 101 -21.48 5.04 2.64
CA PRO A 101 -22.93 5.02 2.60
C PRO A 101 -23.46 6.46 2.58
N VAL A 102 -24.37 6.79 1.65
CA VAL A 102 -25.01 8.11 1.63
C VAL A 102 -26.01 8.16 2.78
N CYS A 103 -25.67 8.85 3.86
CA CYS A 103 -26.61 9.15 4.94
C CYS A 103 -27.54 10.28 4.50
N ALA A 104 -28.70 9.92 3.93
CA ALA A 104 -29.81 10.86 3.73
C ALA A 104 -30.55 10.99 5.06
N ASN A 105 -30.40 12.12 5.78
CA ASN A 105 -31.36 12.73 6.74
C ASN A 105 -30.75 13.70 7.79
N GLY A 106 -29.46 14.06 7.70
CA GLY A 106 -28.83 14.98 8.66
C GLY A 106 -28.89 16.46 8.27
N ASP A 107 -28.98 17.32 9.27
CA ASP A 107 -28.86 18.78 9.22
C ASP A 107 -27.56 19.16 8.49
N GLY A 108 -27.61 20.16 7.61
CA GLY A 108 -26.48 20.49 6.73
C GLY A 108 -25.16 20.80 7.46
N GLN A 109 -25.18 21.22 8.73
CA GLN A 109 -23.99 21.54 9.51
C GLN A 109 -23.36 20.31 10.19
N GLU A 110 -24.18 19.41 10.74
CA GLU A 110 -23.71 18.13 11.28
C GLU A 110 -23.16 17.23 10.16
N HIS A 111 -23.81 17.25 8.99
CA HIS A 111 -23.34 16.51 7.82
C HIS A 111 -21.95 16.99 7.35
N LEU A 112 -21.68 18.29 7.34
CA LEU A 112 -20.37 18.84 6.96
C LEU A 112 -19.25 18.48 7.96
N MET A 113 -19.56 18.42 9.27
CA MET A 113 -18.59 17.99 10.28
C MET A 113 -18.33 16.48 10.20
N ASP A 114 -19.38 15.67 10.01
CA ASP A 114 -19.27 14.23 9.78
C ASP A 114 -18.44 13.93 8.52
N ASP A 115 -18.67 14.66 7.43
CA ASP A 115 -17.89 14.58 6.19
C ASP A 115 -16.41 14.84 6.42
N ARG A 116 -16.09 15.90 7.17
CA ARG A 116 -14.70 16.25 7.50
C ARG A 116 -14.05 15.17 8.35
N HIS A 117 -14.70 14.73 9.43
CA HIS A 117 -14.18 13.67 10.29
C HIS A 117 -14.01 12.33 9.56
N PHE A 118 -14.93 12.00 8.67
CA PHE A 118 -14.83 10.81 7.83
C PHE A 118 -13.61 10.88 6.90
N GLN A 119 -13.40 12.02 6.23
CA GLN A 119 -12.25 12.24 5.36
C GLN A 119 -10.92 12.21 6.13
N GLU A 120 -10.87 12.82 7.32
CA GLU A 120 -9.72 12.78 8.22
C GLU A 120 -9.38 11.32 8.59
N ASN A 121 -10.39 10.53 8.99
CA ASN A 121 -10.19 9.14 9.42
C ASN A 121 -9.70 8.23 8.31
N ILE A 122 -10.28 8.35 7.10
CA ILE A 122 -9.79 7.60 5.92
C ILE A 122 -8.34 7.99 5.64
N THR A 123 -8.04 9.28 5.60
CA THR A 123 -6.70 9.76 5.26
C THR A 123 -5.68 9.25 6.28
N PHE A 124 -6.00 9.36 7.58
CA PHE A 124 -5.17 8.84 8.65
C PHE A 124 -4.90 7.34 8.51
N GLY A 125 -5.95 6.53 8.30
CA GLY A 125 -5.81 5.08 8.15
C GLY A 125 -5.01 4.67 6.91
N GLN A 126 -5.22 5.36 5.78
CA GLN A 126 -4.47 5.12 4.56
C GLN A 126 -3.00 5.55 4.69
N LEU A 127 -2.71 6.68 5.34
CA LEU A 127 -1.32 7.09 5.59
C LEU A 127 -0.58 6.12 6.50
N GLY A 128 -1.22 5.63 7.55
CA GLY A 128 -0.66 4.56 8.38
C GLY A 128 -0.34 3.32 7.54
N THR A 129 -1.28 2.88 6.71
CA THR A 129 -1.07 1.72 5.81
C THR A 129 0.08 1.96 4.82
N PHE A 130 0.08 3.09 4.13
CA PHE A 130 1.07 3.39 3.09
C PHE A 130 2.47 3.55 3.66
N THR A 131 2.62 4.25 4.79
CA THR A 131 3.92 4.38 5.45
C THR A 131 4.47 3.04 5.93
N CYS A 132 3.62 2.14 6.47
CA CYS A 132 4.02 0.76 6.78
C CYS A 132 4.46 -0.01 5.53
N ASN A 133 3.70 0.08 4.42
CA ASN A 133 4.06 -0.58 3.16
C ASN A 133 5.40 -0.07 2.63
N MET A 134 5.63 1.24 2.62
CA MET A 134 6.90 1.86 2.22
C MET A 134 8.06 1.30 3.04
N ARG A 135 7.90 1.19 4.36
CA ARG A 135 8.93 0.62 5.24
C ARG A 135 9.19 -0.86 4.96
N ALA A 136 8.15 -1.65 4.67
CA ALA A 136 8.28 -3.06 4.34
C ALA A 136 9.01 -3.30 3.00
N PHE A 137 8.88 -2.39 2.03
CA PHE A 137 9.71 -2.38 0.81
C PHE A 137 11.11 -1.80 1.03
N GLY A 138 11.46 -1.41 2.25
CA GLY A 138 12.81 -0.95 2.59
C GLY A 138 13.10 0.52 2.29
N LEU A 139 12.06 1.34 2.05
CA LEU A 139 12.26 2.77 1.83
C LEU A 139 12.81 3.45 3.10
N SER A 140 13.66 4.46 2.90
CA SER A 140 14.28 5.20 4.01
C SER A 140 13.25 5.94 4.86
N LYS A 141 13.63 6.26 6.11
CA LYS A 141 12.75 6.99 7.03
C LYS A 141 12.45 8.37 6.46
N GLU A 142 13.46 9.00 5.87
CA GLU A 142 13.41 10.31 5.25
C GLU A 142 12.37 10.34 4.13
N LEU A 143 12.36 9.32 3.25
CA LEU A 143 11.41 9.25 2.15
C LEU A 143 9.96 9.02 2.64
N CYS A 144 9.79 8.18 3.66
CA CYS A 144 8.48 7.96 4.29
C CYS A 144 7.95 9.24 4.96
N LEU A 145 8.82 9.99 5.65
CA LEU A 145 8.47 11.25 6.31
C LEU A 145 8.22 12.38 5.30
N GLU A 146 8.93 12.40 4.17
CA GLU A 146 8.66 13.33 3.08
C GLU A 146 7.27 13.09 2.48
N PHE A 147 6.94 11.82 2.18
CA PHE A 147 5.61 11.44 1.74
C PHE A 147 4.55 11.86 2.75
N LEU A 148 4.71 11.49 4.03
CA LEU A 148 3.77 11.84 5.11
C LEU A 148 3.54 13.36 5.19
N ARG A 149 4.62 14.14 5.21
CA ARG A 149 4.54 15.61 5.30
C ARG A 149 3.69 16.20 4.17
N LYS A 150 3.91 15.76 2.93
CA LYS A 150 3.17 16.25 1.75
C LYS A 150 1.67 15.94 1.87
N GLN A 151 1.32 14.75 2.34
CA GLN A 151 -0.08 14.35 2.46
C GLN A 151 -0.79 15.00 3.65
N CYS A 152 -0.12 15.19 4.79
CA CYS A 152 -0.70 15.86 5.95
C CYS A 152 -1.06 17.33 5.65
N THR A 153 -0.24 18.04 4.87
CA THR A 153 -0.55 19.42 4.45
C THR A 153 -1.80 19.47 3.56
N ILE A 154 -2.03 18.45 2.74
CA ILE A 154 -3.20 18.39 1.84
C ILE A 154 -4.48 18.00 2.61
N ALA A 155 -4.35 17.17 3.64
CA ALA A 155 -5.47 16.57 4.35
C ALA A 155 -5.86 17.26 5.67
N ASP A 156 -5.15 18.31 6.08
CA ASP A 156 -5.39 19.07 7.32
C ASP A 156 -5.52 18.17 8.57
N LEU A 157 -4.66 17.16 8.67
CA LEU A 157 -4.69 16.21 9.78
C LEU A 157 -4.24 16.87 11.08
N ARG A 158 -4.86 16.45 12.19
CA ARG A 158 -4.50 16.92 13.52
C ARG A 158 -3.05 16.53 13.89
N GLU A 159 -2.37 17.40 14.63
CA GLU A 159 -0.96 17.19 15.00
C GLU A 159 -0.69 15.89 15.75
N ASP A 160 -1.64 15.45 16.59
CA ASP A 160 -1.56 14.19 17.33
C ASP A 160 -1.55 12.97 16.39
N GLN A 161 -2.41 12.98 15.36
CA GLN A 161 -2.46 11.95 14.32
C GLN A 161 -1.15 11.91 13.51
N VAL A 162 -0.64 13.08 13.12
CA VAL A 162 0.64 13.16 12.40
C VAL A 162 1.79 12.62 13.26
N ARG A 163 1.80 12.96 14.55
CA ARG A 163 2.79 12.45 15.51
C ARG A 163 2.71 10.93 15.64
N MET A 164 1.51 10.35 15.74
CA MET A 164 1.33 8.89 15.82
C MET A 164 1.91 8.17 14.59
N ILE A 165 1.64 8.66 13.38
CA ILE A 165 2.16 8.02 12.16
C ILE A 165 3.68 8.18 12.08
N ARG A 166 4.22 9.35 12.46
CA ARG A 166 5.67 9.58 12.53
C ARG A 166 6.36 8.60 13.47
N GLU A 167 5.84 8.45 14.69
CA GLU A 167 6.38 7.49 15.67
C GLU A 167 6.36 6.06 15.12
N ASN A 168 5.32 5.68 14.38
CA ASN A 168 5.23 4.36 13.75
C ASN A 168 6.32 4.17 12.66
N VAL A 169 6.54 5.17 11.81
CA VAL A 169 7.62 5.15 10.81
C VAL A 169 8.99 5.01 11.47
N GLU A 170 9.18 5.69 12.60
CA GLU A 170 10.44 5.68 13.35
C GLU A 170 10.71 4.32 14.02
N ARG A 171 9.68 3.66 14.56
CA ARG A 171 9.76 2.34 15.23
C ARG A 171 9.88 1.17 14.27
N CYS A 172 9.42 1.29 13.03
CA CYS A 172 9.40 0.20 12.05
C CYS A 172 10.82 -0.18 11.51
N SER A 173 11.91 0.33 12.09
CA SER A 173 13.28 -0.09 11.76
C SER A 173 13.68 -1.46 12.32
N ASP A 174 12.96 -1.98 13.31
CA ASP A 174 13.54 -3.02 14.19
C ASP A 174 12.98 -4.43 13.92
N GLN A 175 12.13 -4.63 12.91
CA GLN A 175 11.46 -5.91 12.64
C GLN A 175 11.95 -6.67 11.40
N TYR A 176 12.77 -6.07 10.53
CA TYR A 176 13.21 -6.68 9.27
C TYR A 176 14.73 -6.70 9.08
N GLY A 177 15.47 -6.45 10.17
CA GLY A 177 16.93 -6.52 10.22
C GLY A 177 17.39 -7.67 11.11
N GLN A 178 17.18 -8.90 10.67
CA GLN A 178 17.95 -10.10 11.06
C GLN A 178 17.75 -11.19 10.02
#